data_AF-A0AAN7ZFW7-F1
#
_entry.id   AF-A0AAN7ZFW7-F1
#
_cell.length_a   1.000
_cell.length_b   1.000
_cell.length_c   1.000
_cell.angle_alpha   90.00
_cell.angle_beta   90.00
_cell.angle_gamma   90.00
#
_symmetry.space_group_name_H-M   'P 1'
#
loop_
_entity.id
_entity.type
_entity.pdbx_description
1 polymer ?
#
loop_
_entity_poly.entity_id
_entity_poly.type
_entity_poly.pdbx_seq_one_letter_code
_entity_poly.pdbx_strand_id
1 'polypeptide(L)'
;MVYNETLRVIKGSVHASMKDKLYKVEIFLDEDNTISHSSCTCPRGQLSCHHVAALGLFAHYNLSVTDQSCGWSAPKVNKNNEQMVQTIDQMYPSKEYRASKRKVTEQEINNLQEELASFGGAVGFTWLLAPNVPSKNKDIAVNIAGLIFSSAFQNNQQKCDYFKNKVKLSEEKILQIFELTTGQSKNPLWLTVKKFRLTASNFGAVLNACRRNSYPPSLYKRLTGISDNLCLEYAF
;
A
#
# COMPACT_ATOMS: atom_id res chain seq x y z
N MET A 1 5.99 -8.14 17.31
CA MET A 1 5.22 -8.97 16.35
C MET A 1 4.70 -10.17 17.13
N VAL A 2 3.50 -10.66 16.80
CA VAL A 2 2.91 -11.85 17.41
C VAL A 2 2.38 -12.74 16.28
N TYR A 3 2.83 -13.98 16.21
CA TYR A 3 2.24 -14.99 15.34
C TYR A 3 1.24 -15.82 16.16
N ASN A 4 0.01 -15.92 15.67
CA ASN A 4 -1.01 -16.78 16.24
C ASN A 4 -1.15 -18.01 15.34
N GLU A 5 -0.65 -19.15 15.82
CA GLU A 5 -0.64 -20.42 15.08
C GLU A 5 -2.06 -20.95 14.83
N THR A 6 -2.95 -20.85 15.81
CA THR A 6 -4.34 -21.32 15.70
C THR A 6 -5.14 -20.57 14.65
N LEU A 7 -4.95 -19.25 14.57
CA LEU A 7 -5.65 -18.38 13.60
C LEU A 7 -4.84 -18.17 12.32
N ARG A 8 -3.59 -18.65 12.26
CA ARG A 8 -2.62 -18.43 11.18
C ARG A 8 -2.48 -16.96 10.80
N VAL A 9 -2.37 -16.10 11.81
CA VAL A 9 -2.27 -14.64 11.62
C VAL A 9 -0.98 -14.11 12.22
N ILE A 10 -0.24 -13.33 11.44
CA ILE A 10 0.90 -12.54 11.90
C ILE A 10 0.41 -11.11 12.17
N LYS A 11 0.58 -10.64 13.40
CA LYS A 11 0.24 -9.27 13.81
C LYS A 11 1.49 -8.49 14.17
N GLY A 12 1.58 -7.25 13.74
CA GLY A 12 2.72 -6.38 14.03
C GLY A 12 2.35 -4.91 14.05
N SER A 13 3.19 -4.13 14.72
CA SER A 13 3.16 -2.66 14.63
C SER A 13 4.41 -2.22 13.89
N VAL A 14 4.24 -1.41 12.85
CA VAL A 14 5.33 -0.94 11.98
C VAL A 14 5.35 0.58 12.00
N HIS A 15 6.52 1.17 12.18
CA HIS A 15 6.68 2.63 12.14
C HIS A 15 6.46 3.17 10.73
N ALA A 16 5.86 4.36 10.68
CA ALA A 16 5.86 5.21 9.50
C ALA A 16 7.30 5.68 9.24
N SER A 17 7.68 5.76 7.96
CA SER A 17 8.99 6.30 7.59
C SER A 17 9.17 7.71 8.15
N MET A 18 10.28 7.93 8.87
CA MET A 18 10.71 9.25 9.38
C MET A 18 9.70 9.97 10.30
N LYS A 19 8.68 9.27 10.82
CA LYS A 19 7.63 9.85 11.68
C LYS A 19 7.40 8.93 12.86
N ASP A 20 7.20 9.50 14.05
CA ASP A 20 6.84 8.73 15.24
C ASP A 20 5.34 8.36 15.23
N LYS A 21 4.98 7.50 14.29
CA LYS A 21 3.61 7.01 14.09
C LYS A 21 3.65 5.53 13.79
N LEU A 22 2.81 4.76 14.46
CA LEU A 22 2.71 3.31 14.30
C LEU A 22 1.48 2.92 13.50
N TYR A 23 1.66 1.99 12.56
CA TYR A 23 0.58 1.32 11.85
C TYR A 23 0.45 -0.12 12.31
N LYS A 24 -0.78 -0.55 12.58
CA LYS A 24 -1.10 -1.95 12.88
C LYS A 24 -1.22 -2.70 11.56
N VAL A 25 -0.56 -3.85 11.49
CA VAL A 25 -0.49 -4.69 10.30
C VAL A 25 -0.86 -6.10 10.69
N GLU A 26 -1.73 -6.72 9.91
CA GLU A 26 -2.17 -8.10 10.06
C GLU A 26 -1.98 -8.82 8.72
N ILE A 27 -1.33 -9.99 8.75
CA ILE A 27 -1.11 -10.85 7.59
C ILE A 27 -1.74 -12.20 7.91
N PHE A 28 -2.67 -12.63 7.05
CA PHE A 28 -3.37 -13.90 7.18
C PHE A 28 -2.71 -14.92 6.25
N LEU A 29 -2.43 -16.10 6.78
CA LEU A 29 -1.84 -17.21 6.04
C LEU A 29 -2.91 -18.28 5.74
N ASP A 30 -2.76 -18.99 4.63
CA ASP A 30 -3.61 -20.12 4.25
C ASP A 30 -3.13 -21.46 4.84
N GLU A 31 -3.70 -22.56 4.35
CA GLU A 31 -3.36 -23.92 4.76
C GLU A 31 -1.90 -24.30 4.45
N ASP A 32 -1.32 -23.68 3.42
CA ASP A 32 0.04 -23.92 2.90
C ASP A 32 1.06 -22.89 3.41
N ASN A 33 0.70 -22.05 4.40
CA ASN A 33 1.51 -20.94 4.90
C ASN A 33 1.83 -19.84 3.87
N THR A 34 1.04 -19.77 2.80
CA THR A 34 1.08 -18.69 1.82
C THR A 34 0.23 -17.52 2.31
N ILE A 35 0.64 -16.30 1.97
CA ILE A 35 -0.10 -15.10 2.36
C ILE A 35 -1.41 -15.04 1.55
N SER A 36 -2.53 -15.24 2.23
CA SER A 36 -3.85 -15.14 1.61
C SER A 36 -4.30 -13.69 1.51
N HIS A 37 -4.35 -12.99 2.65
CA HIS A 37 -4.87 -11.63 2.75
C HIS A 37 -4.02 -10.81 3.73
N SER A 38 -3.94 -9.50 3.52
CA SER A 38 -3.25 -8.59 4.44
C SER A 38 -4.06 -7.32 4.67
N SER A 39 -3.93 -6.77 5.87
CA SER A 39 -4.59 -5.56 6.30
C SER A 39 -3.59 -4.66 7.01
N CYS A 40 -3.60 -3.38 6.68
CA CYS A 40 -2.79 -2.38 7.38
C CYS A 40 -3.60 -1.12 7.64
N THR A 41 -3.41 -0.51 8.80
CA THR A 41 -4.10 0.76 9.16
C THR A 41 -3.54 1.99 8.43
N CYS A 42 -2.54 1.82 7.58
CA CYS A 42 -1.98 2.91 6.77
C CYS A 42 -2.91 3.25 5.58
N PRO A 43 -2.78 4.44 4.95
CA PRO A 43 -3.69 4.88 3.88
C PRO A 43 -3.69 3.97 2.64
N ARG A 44 -2.61 3.20 2.42
CA ARG A 44 -2.49 2.22 1.32
C ARG A 44 -2.86 0.78 1.72
N GLY A 45 -3.25 0.57 2.98
CA GLY A 45 -3.29 -0.75 3.60
C GLY A 45 -4.39 -1.71 3.14
N GLN A 46 -5.22 -1.30 2.17
CA GLN A 46 -6.23 -2.15 1.52
C GLN A 46 -5.77 -2.78 0.19
N LEU A 47 -4.58 -2.43 -0.30
CA LEU A 47 -4.03 -2.92 -1.58
C LEU A 47 -2.64 -3.53 -1.39
N SER A 48 -1.66 -2.69 -1.06
CA SER A 48 -0.28 -3.08 -0.82
C SER A 48 0.48 -1.89 -0.22
N CYS A 49 1.21 -2.12 0.87
CA CYS A 49 2.01 -1.08 1.51
C CYS A 49 3.33 -1.62 2.04
N HIS A 50 4.31 -0.74 2.19
CA HIS A 50 5.62 -1.05 2.74
C HIS A 50 5.56 -1.64 4.15
N HIS A 51 4.53 -1.32 4.93
CA HIS A 51 4.37 -1.85 6.28
C HIS A 51 4.00 -3.34 6.28
N VAL A 52 3.14 -3.77 5.35
CA VAL A 52 2.84 -5.21 5.15
C VAL A 52 4.09 -5.94 4.72
N ALA A 53 4.83 -5.39 3.76
CA ALA A 53 6.07 -5.98 3.30
C ALA A 53 7.13 -6.06 4.42
N ALA A 54 7.32 -4.99 5.18
CA ALA A 54 8.26 -4.94 6.30
C ALA A 54 7.90 -5.97 7.37
N LEU A 55 6.60 -6.13 7.70
CA LEU A 55 6.17 -7.17 8.62
C LEU A 55 6.39 -8.57 8.04
N GLY A 56 6.11 -8.79 6.74
CA GLY A 56 6.35 -10.07 6.08
C GLY A 56 7.83 -10.47 6.00
N LEU A 57 8.70 -9.51 5.67
CA LEU A 57 10.16 -9.69 5.69
C LEU A 57 10.66 -9.97 7.10
N PHE A 58 10.22 -9.17 8.08
CA PHE A 58 10.57 -9.40 9.47
C PHE A 58 10.09 -10.77 9.94
N ALA A 59 8.87 -11.17 9.59
CA ALA A 59 8.34 -12.49 9.86
C ALA A 59 9.16 -13.59 9.19
N HIS A 60 9.56 -13.44 7.92
CA HIS A 60 10.37 -14.44 7.23
C HIS A 60 11.71 -14.73 7.92
N TYR A 61 12.38 -13.69 8.44
CA TYR A 61 13.68 -13.85 9.10
C TYR A 61 13.58 -14.18 10.60
N ASN A 62 12.44 -13.89 11.25
CA ASN A 62 12.29 -14.04 12.71
C ASN A 62 11.27 -15.10 13.12
N LEU A 63 10.35 -15.51 12.24
CA LEU A 63 9.54 -16.72 12.39
C LEU A 63 10.34 -17.90 11.84
N SER A 64 11.39 -18.24 12.56
CA SER A 64 12.11 -19.49 12.40
C SER A 64 11.45 -20.52 13.33
N VAL A 65 11.50 -21.81 12.95
CA VAL A 65 10.98 -22.96 13.71
C VAL A 65 11.65 -23.13 15.10
N THR A 66 12.42 -22.15 15.56
CA THR A 66 13.20 -22.13 16.81
C THR A 66 12.41 -21.75 18.07
N ASP A 67 11.11 -21.45 17.98
CA ASP A 67 10.25 -21.26 19.16
C ASP A 67 9.64 -22.57 19.70
N GLN A 68 9.93 -23.73 19.08
CA GLN A 68 9.92 -24.96 19.85
C GLN A 68 11.13 -24.91 20.77
N SER A 69 10.88 -24.71 22.07
CA SER A 69 11.91 -24.86 23.09
C SER A 69 12.68 -26.16 22.82
N CYS A 70 13.91 -26.07 22.33
CA CYS A 70 14.76 -27.24 22.20
C CYS A 70 14.96 -27.79 23.62
N GLY A 71 14.36 -28.94 23.90
CA GLY A 71 14.53 -29.69 25.14
C GLY A 71 15.92 -30.32 25.29
N TRP A 72 16.98 -29.62 24.87
CA TRP A 72 18.35 -30.04 25.11
C TRP A 72 18.86 -29.29 26.33
N SER A 73 18.46 -29.82 27.49
CA SER A 73 19.22 -29.94 28.73
C SER A 73 20.49 -29.07 28.81
N ALA A 74 20.55 -28.23 29.85
CA ALA A 74 21.73 -27.47 30.26
C ALA A 74 23.05 -28.24 30.06
N PRO A 75 24.12 -27.58 29.55
CA PRO A 75 25.34 -28.28 29.17
C PRO A 75 25.99 -28.91 30.40
N LYS A 76 26.32 -30.21 30.32
CA LYS A 76 27.25 -30.82 31.26
C LYS A 76 28.62 -30.18 31.02
N VAL A 77 29.14 -29.48 32.03
CA VAL A 77 30.51 -28.96 32.02
C VAL A 77 31.47 -30.14 31.90
N ASN A 78 31.92 -30.43 30.68
CA ASN A 78 32.93 -31.44 30.42
C ASN A 78 34.30 -30.79 30.67
N LYS A 79 34.93 -31.11 31.80
CA LYS A 79 36.18 -30.48 32.25
C LYS A 79 37.41 -30.76 31.37
N ASN A 80 37.32 -31.59 30.33
CA ASN A 80 38.49 -32.12 29.63
C ASN A 80 38.47 -32.03 28.10
N ASN A 81 37.73 -31.11 27.47
CA ASN A 81 37.99 -30.79 26.07
C ASN A 81 37.88 -29.29 25.88
N GLU A 82 38.98 -28.68 25.46
CA GLU A 82 39.02 -27.37 24.82
C GLU A 82 38.18 -27.44 23.53
N GLN A 83 36.86 -27.47 23.67
CA GLN A 83 35.98 -27.28 22.52
C GLN A 83 36.19 -25.84 22.07
N MET A 84 36.94 -25.69 20.99
CA MET A 84 37.11 -24.43 20.29
C MET A 84 35.72 -23.82 20.05
N VAL A 85 35.38 -22.81 20.85
CA VAL A 85 34.19 -22.00 20.64
C VAL A 85 34.45 -21.21 19.36
N GLN A 86 33.85 -21.67 18.26
CA GLN A 86 33.91 -20.96 16.99
C GLN A 86 32.83 -19.88 16.98
N THR A 87 33.19 -18.66 16.58
CA THR A 87 32.23 -17.57 16.46
C THR A 87 31.31 -17.78 15.28
N ILE A 88 30.14 -17.13 15.27
CA ILE A 88 29.20 -17.17 14.13
C ILE A 88 29.91 -16.78 12.83
N ASP A 89 30.83 -15.83 12.87
CA ASP A 89 31.62 -15.41 11.69
C ASP A 89 32.57 -16.51 11.17
N GLN A 90 33.04 -17.41 12.04
CA GLN A 90 33.86 -18.55 11.63
C GLN A 90 33.03 -19.68 11.03
N MET A 91 31.81 -19.90 11.52
CA MET A 91 30.88 -20.89 10.94
C MET A 91 30.22 -20.38 9.65
N TYR A 92 29.96 -19.07 9.58
CA TYR A 92 29.29 -18.41 8.46
C TYR A 92 30.14 -17.23 7.96
N PRO A 93 31.29 -17.50 7.31
CA PRO A 93 32.12 -16.44 6.75
C PRO A 93 31.29 -15.63 5.76
N SER A 94 31.41 -14.31 5.85
CA SER A 94 30.72 -13.39 4.94
C SER A 94 31.10 -13.74 3.49
N LYS A 95 30.13 -14.27 2.75
CA LYS A 95 30.32 -14.59 1.34
C LYS A 95 30.60 -13.29 0.61
N GLU A 96 31.58 -13.29 -0.29
CA GLU A 96 31.74 -12.17 -1.21
C GLU A 96 30.41 -11.92 -1.93
N TYR A 97 29.95 -10.67 -1.85
CA TYR A 97 28.74 -10.24 -2.52
C TYR A 97 28.87 -10.47 -4.04
N ARG A 98 28.18 -11.48 -4.56
CA ARG A 98 28.07 -11.74 -5.99
C ARG A 98 26.75 -11.20 -6.51
N ALA A 99 26.71 -9.92 -6.86
CA ALA A 99 25.67 -9.43 -7.75
C ALA A 99 25.76 -10.20 -9.08
N SER A 100 24.61 -10.59 -9.64
CA SER A 100 24.57 -11.09 -11.01
C SER A 100 25.16 -10.03 -11.94
N LYS A 101 26.24 -10.36 -12.65
CA LYS A 101 26.83 -9.48 -13.68
C LYS A 101 25.96 -9.40 -14.94
N ARG A 102 24.99 -10.30 -15.06
CA ARG A 102 24.07 -10.37 -16.20
C ARG A 102 23.05 -9.24 -16.09
N LYS A 103 22.98 -8.40 -17.12
CA LYS A 103 21.87 -7.45 -17.28
C LYS A 103 20.59 -8.25 -17.59
N VAL A 104 19.55 -7.99 -16.80
CA VAL A 104 18.22 -8.56 -17.02
C VAL A 104 17.66 -8.02 -18.34
N THR A 105 17.05 -8.87 -19.16
CA THR A 105 16.44 -8.44 -20.42
C THR A 105 15.03 -7.88 -20.18
N GLU A 106 14.53 -7.04 -21.09
CA GLU A 106 13.16 -6.51 -21.01
C GLU A 106 12.10 -7.63 -21.02
N GLN A 107 12.37 -8.72 -21.73
CA GLN A 107 11.47 -9.86 -21.81
C GLN A 107 11.39 -10.64 -20.48
N GLU A 108 12.50 -10.78 -19.76
CA GLU A 108 12.51 -11.38 -18.41
C GLU A 108 11.74 -10.52 -17.41
N ILE A 109 11.82 -9.19 -17.54
CA ILE A 109 11.07 -8.25 -16.70
C ILE A 109 9.57 -8.38 -16.98
N ASN A 110 9.16 -8.42 -18.25
CA ASN A 110 7.75 -8.55 -18.63
C ASN A 110 7.15 -9.87 -18.15
N ASN A 111 7.88 -10.99 -18.33
CA ASN A 111 7.43 -12.30 -17.86
C ASN A 111 7.22 -12.32 -16.33
N LEU A 112 8.17 -11.76 -15.57
CA LEU A 112 8.04 -11.63 -14.12
C LEU A 112 6.85 -10.75 -13.72
N GLN A 113 6.60 -9.65 -14.43
CA GLN A 113 5.44 -8.79 -14.17
C GLN A 113 4.11 -9.52 -14.40
N GLU A 114 4.00 -10.34 -15.45
CA GLU A 114 2.80 -11.14 -15.73
C GLU A 114 2.57 -12.23 -14.68
N GLU A 115 3.64 -12.93 -14.27
CA GLU A 115 3.58 -13.92 -13.19
C GLU A 115 3.12 -13.27 -11.88
N LEU A 116 3.69 -12.12 -11.52
CA LEU A 116 3.29 -11.38 -10.32
C LEU A 116 1.86 -10.83 -10.40
N ALA A 117 1.39 -10.44 -11.59
CA ALA A 117 0.02 -9.97 -11.79
C ALA A 117 -1.01 -11.10 -11.66
N SER A 118 -0.66 -12.31 -12.10
CA SER A 118 -1.53 -13.49 -12.01
C SER A 118 -1.52 -14.14 -10.62
N PHE A 119 -0.45 -13.98 -9.84
CA PHE A 119 -0.29 -14.58 -8.50
C PHE A 119 -1.37 -14.14 -7.50
N GLY A 120 -1.96 -12.95 -7.62
CA GLY A 120 -3.10 -12.50 -6.80
C GLY A 120 -2.82 -12.28 -5.30
N GLY A 121 -1.69 -12.75 -4.78
CA GLY A 121 -1.24 -12.51 -3.40
C GLY A 121 -0.79 -11.07 -3.17
N ALA A 122 -0.84 -10.63 -1.90
CA ALA A 122 -0.43 -9.29 -1.50
C ALA A 122 1.09 -9.12 -1.57
N VAL A 123 1.66 -9.02 -2.77
CA VAL A 123 3.07 -8.66 -2.94
C VAL A 123 3.17 -7.15 -2.70
N GLY A 124 3.65 -6.79 -1.50
CA GLY A 124 3.83 -5.39 -1.07
C GLY A 124 4.70 -4.53 -2.00
N PHE A 125 5.33 -5.14 -3.01
CA PHE A 125 6.26 -4.53 -3.96
C PHE A 125 5.79 -4.58 -5.42
N THR A 126 4.62 -5.15 -5.77
CA THR A 126 4.18 -5.20 -7.18
C THR A 126 4.06 -3.81 -7.80
N TRP A 127 3.77 -2.78 -7.00
CA TRP A 127 3.73 -1.39 -7.45
C TRP A 127 5.11 -0.83 -7.85
N LEU A 128 6.20 -1.34 -7.26
CA LEU A 128 7.58 -0.95 -7.58
C LEU A 128 7.99 -1.47 -8.97
N LEU A 129 7.34 -2.55 -9.40
CA LEU A 129 7.52 -3.20 -10.68
C LEU A 129 6.46 -2.77 -11.70
N ALA A 130 5.50 -1.91 -11.32
CA ALA A 130 4.52 -1.40 -12.26
C ALA A 130 5.24 -0.57 -13.34
N PRO A 131 4.84 -0.70 -14.63
CA PRO A 131 5.42 0.12 -15.67
C PRO A 131 5.25 1.60 -15.30
N ASN A 132 6.32 2.38 -15.43
CA ASN A 132 6.26 3.83 -15.25
C ASN A 132 5.25 4.38 -16.26
N VAL A 133 4.02 4.63 -15.81
CA VAL A 133 2.97 5.18 -16.67
C VAL A 133 3.47 6.55 -17.12
N PRO A 134 3.71 6.79 -18.42
CA PRO A 134 4.26 8.05 -18.86
C PRO A 134 3.34 9.17 -18.40
N SER A 135 3.93 10.17 -17.73
CA SER A 135 3.30 11.34 -17.10
C SER A 135 2.52 12.26 -18.06
N LYS A 136 2.27 11.83 -19.30
CA LYS A 136 1.64 12.60 -20.37
C LYS A 136 0.20 13.01 -20.07
N ASN A 137 -0.41 12.46 -19.01
CA ASN A 137 -1.83 12.60 -18.74
C ASN A 137 -2.21 13.51 -17.56
N LYS A 138 -1.32 14.43 -17.15
CA LYS A 138 -1.60 15.33 -16.00
C LYS A 138 -2.76 16.32 -16.25
N ASP A 139 -3.08 16.64 -17.50
CA ASP A 139 -4.08 17.67 -17.86
C ASP A 139 -5.48 17.14 -18.22
N ILE A 140 -5.68 15.82 -18.21
CA ILE A 140 -6.93 15.23 -18.71
C ILE A 140 -8.12 15.46 -17.79
N ALA A 141 -7.89 15.52 -16.48
CA ALA A 141 -8.95 15.78 -15.51
C ALA A 141 -8.66 17.03 -14.68
N VAL A 142 -9.70 17.86 -14.52
CA VAL A 142 -9.64 19.02 -13.63
C VAL A 142 -9.29 18.54 -12.22
N ASN A 143 -8.15 19.01 -11.71
CA ASN A 143 -7.73 18.77 -10.33
C ASN A 143 -8.64 19.55 -9.37
N ILE A 144 -9.70 18.89 -8.92
CA ILE A 144 -10.70 19.47 -8.02
C ILE A 144 -10.04 19.93 -6.71
N ALA A 145 -9.07 19.18 -6.19
CA ALA A 145 -8.35 19.56 -4.97
C ALA A 145 -7.61 20.88 -5.16
N GLY A 146 -6.82 21.00 -6.24
CA GLY A 146 -6.12 22.23 -6.57
C GLY A 146 -7.07 23.41 -6.77
N LEU A 147 -8.26 23.17 -7.34
CA LEU A 147 -9.27 24.20 -7.53
C LEU A 147 -9.85 24.68 -6.19
N ILE A 148 -10.32 23.78 -5.33
CA ILE A 148 -10.98 24.16 -4.05
C ILE A 148 -10.00 24.78 -3.05
N PHE A 149 -8.72 24.42 -3.10
CA PHE A 149 -7.69 24.97 -2.21
C PHE A 149 -6.97 26.19 -2.82
N SER A 150 -7.30 26.58 -4.04
CA SER A 150 -6.74 27.79 -4.65
C SER A 150 -7.22 29.06 -3.95
N SER A 151 -6.34 30.07 -3.84
CA SER A 151 -6.69 31.40 -3.34
C SER A 151 -7.80 32.05 -4.17
N ALA A 152 -7.80 31.81 -5.49
CA ALA A 152 -8.81 32.29 -6.42
C ALA A 152 -10.21 31.76 -6.10
N PHE A 153 -10.33 30.53 -5.60
CA PHE A 153 -11.60 29.95 -5.16
C PHE A 153 -12.00 30.45 -3.77
N GLN A 154 -11.05 30.49 -2.83
CA GLN A 154 -11.33 30.86 -1.44
C GLN A 154 -11.80 32.31 -1.29
N ASN A 155 -11.21 33.22 -2.07
CA ASN A 155 -11.49 34.65 -2.03
C ASN A 155 -12.67 35.08 -2.93
N ASN A 156 -13.28 34.15 -3.68
CA ASN A 156 -14.40 34.47 -4.54
C ASN A 156 -15.72 34.55 -3.75
N GLN A 157 -16.51 35.60 -3.96
CA GLN A 157 -17.86 35.73 -3.38
C GLN A 157 -18.84 34.72 -3.99
N GLN A 158 -18.72 34.41 -5.29
CA GLN A 158 -19.60 33.50 -6.03
C GLN A 158 -18.94 32.13 -6.21
N LYS A 159 -18.66 31.45 -5.08
CA LYS A 159 -17.94 30.15 -5.07
C LYS A 159 -18.63 29.08 -5.92
N CYS A 160 -19.96 28.98 -5.84
CA CYS A 160 -20.73 27.97 -6.57
C CYS A 160 -20.58 28.11 -8.09
N ASP A 161 -20.71 29.32 -8.62
CA ASP A 161 -20.67 29.56 -10.07
C ASP A 161 -19.24 29.48 -10.61
N TYR A 162 -18.26 29.97 -9.85
CA TYR A 162 -16.85 29.76 -10.17
C TYR A 162 -16.51 28.27 -10.26
N PHE A 163 -16.97 27.47 -9.28
CA PHE A 163 -16.75 26.02 -9.29
C PHE A 163 -17.37 25.35 -10.51
N LYS A 164 -18.66 25.60 -10.77
CA LYS A 164 -19.39 25.02 -11.90
C LYS A 164 -18.69 25.33 -13.23
N ASN A 165 -18.29 26.58 -13.43
CA ASN A 165 -17.64 27.01 -14.66
C ASN A 165 -16.25 26.36 -14.86
N LYS A 166 -15.49 26.15 -13.78
CA LYS A 166 -14.14 25.55 -13.84
C LYS A 166 -14.15 24.03 -13.93
N VAL A 167 -15.18 23.37 -13.41
CA VAL A 167 -15.30 21.89 -13.42
C VAL A 167 -16.04 21.37 -14.67
N LYS A 168 -16.73 22.25 -15.41
CA LYS A 168 -17.41 21.88 -16.66
C LYS A 168 -16.39 21.31 -17.66
N LEU A 169 -16.65 20.10 -18.13
CA LEU A 169 -15.85 19.41 -19.14
C LEU A 169 -16.61 19.43 -20.48
N SER A 170 -15.87 19.44 -21.58
CA SER A 170 -16.45 19.22 -22.91
C SER A 170 -16.68 17.73 -23.14
N GLU A 171 -17.55 17.39 -24.09
CA GLU A 171 -17.91 16.00 -24.39
C GLU A 171 -16.70 15.19 -24.88
N GLU A 172 -15.82 15.82 -25.65
CA GLU A 172 -14.59 15.20 -26.14
C GLU A 172 -13.66 14.81 -24.97
N LYS A 173 -13.56 15.67 -23.95
CA LYS A 173 -12.79 15.37 -22.74
C LYS A 173 -13.42 14.25 -21.91
N ILE A 174 -14.75 14.17 -21.87
CA ILE A 174 -15.47 13.09 -21.18
C ILE A 174 -15.15 11.74 -21.84
N LEU A 175 -15.18 11.68 -23.17
CA LEU A 175 -14.83 10.48 -23.93
C LEU A 175 -13.36 10.09 -23.75
N GLN A 176 -12.43 11.05 -23.81
CA GLN A 176 -11.01 10.79 -23.55
C GLN A 176 -10.77 10.24 -22.13
N ILE A 177 -11.44 10.79 -21.12
CA ILE A 177 -11.36 10.29 -19.74
C ILE A 177 -11.90 8.85 -19.67
N PHE A 178 -13.03 8.58 -20.33
CA PHE A 178 -13.62 7.24 -20.36
C PHE A 178 -12.65 6.21 -20.93
N GLU A 179 -12.09 6.47 -22.12
CA GLU A 179 -11.13 5.58 -22.77
C GLU A 179 -9.90 5.34 -21.90
N LEU A 180 -9.33 6.41 -21.33
CA LEU A 180 -8.11 6.34 -20.51
C LEU A 180 -8.32 5.74 -19.13
N THR A 181 -9.56 5.68 -18.64
CA THR A 181 -9.91 5.06 -17.35
C THR A 181 -10.57 3.68 -17.50
N THR A 182 -10.50 3.11 -18.71
CA THR A 182 -10.86 1.72 -18.98
C THR A 182 -10.08 0.78 -18.04
N GLY A 183 -10.76 -0.23 -17.49
CA GLY A 183 -10.21 -1.11 -16.45
C GLY A 183 -10.50 -0.66 -15.01
N GLN A 184 -11.10 0.52 -14.81
CA GLN A 184 -11.68 0.98 -13.53
C GLN A 184 -10.71 0.86 -12.34
N SER A 185 -11.01 0.04 -11.33
CA SER A 185 -10.21 -0.12 -10.12
C SER A 185 -8.80 -0.65 -10.36
N LYS A 186 -8.55 -1.32 -11.49
CA LYS A 186 -7.22 -1.79 -11.90
C LYS A 186 -6.38 -0.67 -12.54
N ASN A 187 -7.02 0.43 -12.95
CA ASN A 187 -6.36 1.55 -13.59
C ASN A 187 -6.08 2.67 -12.56
N PRO A 188 -4.81 3.04 -12.30
CA PRO A 188 -4.48 4.08 -11.31
C PRO A 188 -5.01 5.47 -11.68
N LEU A 189 -5.20 5.76 -12.97
CA LEU A 189 -5.80 7.03 -13.41
C LEU A 189 -7.26 7.12 -12.98
N TRP A 190 -8.00 6.02 -12.96
CA TRP A 190 -9.39 5.99 -12.51
C TRP A 190 -9.55 6.46 -11.06
N LEU A 191 -8.67 6.01 -10.16
CA LEU A 191 -8.66 6.46 -8.76
C LEU A 191 -8.38 7.96 -8.65
N THR A 192 -7.46 8.47 -9.48
CA THR A 192 -7.09 9.89 -9.49
C THR A 192 -8.25 10.76 -9.98
N VAL A 193 -8.89 10.37 -11.08
CA VAL A 193 -10.04 11.10 -11.65
C VAL A 193 -11.26 11.05 -10.71
N LYS A 194 -11.47 9.92 -10.02
CA LYS A 194 -12.59 9.73 -9.08
C LYS A 194 -12.45 10.54 -7.79
N LYS A 195 -11.22 10.92 -7.40
CA LYS A 195 -10.97 11.67 -6.16
C LYS A 195 -11.73 13.00 -6.14
N PHE A 196 -12.35 13.33 -5.01
CA PHE A 196 -13.19 14.52 -4.82
C PHE A 196 -14.42 14.62 -5.75
N ARG A 197 -14.89 13.50 -6.34
CA ARG A 197 -16.13 13.44 -7.12
C ARG A 197 -17.18 12.59 -6.42
N LEU A 198 -18.44 12.96 -6.63
CA LEU A 198 -19.57 12.13 -6.20
C LEU A 198 -19.77 11.01 -7.23
N THR A 199 -19.78 9.77 -6.76
CA THR A 199 -20.09 8.58 -7.57
C THR A 199 -21.48 8.05 -7.26
N ALA A 200 -22.08 7.32 -8.20
CA ALA A 200 -23.39 6.69 -8.02
C ALA A 200 -23.47 5.86 -6.73
N SER A 201 -22.42 5.08 -6.43
CA SER A 201 -22.31 4.27 -5.20
C SER A 201 -22.39 5.08 -3.90
N ASN A 202 -21.96 6.35 -3.93
CA ASN A 202 -21.85 7.20 -2.75
C ASN A 202 -22.96 8.25 -2.69
N PHE A 203 -23.69 8.44 -3.79
CA PHE A 203 -24.68 9.50 -3.95
C PHE A 203 -25.85 9.36 -2.97
N GLY A 204 -26.33 8.14 -2.70
CA GLY A 204 -27.38 7.90 -1.71
C GLY A 204 -26.99 8.35 -0.30
N ALA A 205 -25.72 8.16 0.09
CA ALA A 205 -25.24 8.62 1.39
C ALA A 205 -25.22 10.16 1.48
N VAL A 206 -24.90 10.84 0.37
CA VAL A 206 -24.95 12.31 0.29
C VAL A 206 -26.38 12.81 0.38
N LEU A 207 -27.32 12.21 -0.36
CA LEU A 207 -28.73 12.60 -0.31
C LEU A 207 -29.30 12.46 1.11
N ASN A 208 -28.96 11.36 1.80
CA ASN A 208 -29.38 11.15 3.18
C ASN A 208 -28.75 12.15 4.17
N ALA A 209 -27.52 12.62 3.92
CA ALA A 209 -26.89 13.67 4.71
C ALA A 209 -27.57 15.03 4.49
N CYS A 210 -27.86 15.38 3.23
CA CYS A 210 -28.58 16.59 2.88
C CYS A 210 -29.99 16.61 3.48
N ARG A 211 -30.73 15.49 3.40
CA ARG A 211 -32.08 15.37 4.00
C ARG A 211 -32.07 15.59 5.52
N ARG A 212 -31.01 15.17 6.20
CA ARG A 212 -30.84 15.32 7.65
C ARG A 212 -30.16 16.63 8.05
N ASN A 213 -29.76 17.46 7.08
CA ASN A 213 -28.92 18.64 7.26
C ASN A 213 -27.72 18.39 8.21
N SER A 214 -27.09 17.22 8.08
CA SER A 214 -26.03 16.76 8.99
C SER A 214 -24.93 16.05 8.20
N TYR A 215 -23.71 16.56 8.35
CA TYR A 215 -22.54 16.17 7.54
C TYR A 215 -21.45 15.59 8.45
N PRO A 216 -21.57 14.31 8.87
CA PRO A 216 -20.61 13.72 9.80
C PRO A 216 -19.24 13.52 9.14
N PRO A 217 -18.13 13.54 9.90
CA PRO A 217 -16.78 13.27 9.37
C PRO A 217 -16.68 11.94 8.61
N SER A 218 -17.46 10.93 9.00
CA SER A 218 -17.52 9.62 8.32
C SER A 218 -18.03 9.72 6.88
N LEU A 219 -18.91 10.68 6.57
CA LEU A 219 -19.35 10.96 5.20
C LEU A 219 -18.19 11.46 4.35
N TYR A 220 -17.43 12.43 4.86
CA TYR A 220 -16.27 12.97 4.15
C TYR A 220 -15.18 11.92 3.91
N LYS A 221 -14.92 11.03 4.89
CA LYS A 221 -14.00 9.88 4.70
C LYS A 221 -14.47 8.97 3.55
N ARG A 222 -15.77 8.68 3.50
CA ARG A 222 -16.38 7.88 2.42
C ARG A 222 -16.27 8.56 1.05
N LEU A 223 -16.49 9.88 0.98
CA LEU A 223 -16.49 10.63 -0.29
C LEU A 223 -15.10 10.90 -0.84
N THR A 224 -14.14 11.16 0.02
CA THR A 224 -12.75 11.43 -0.37
C THR A 224 -11.98 10.15 -0.67
N GLY A 225 -12.50 8.98 -0.23
CA GLY A 225 -11.76 7.73 -0.22
C GLY A 225 -10.55 7.76 0.70
N ILE A 226 -10.46 8.79 1.56
CA ILE A 226 -9.36 9.01 2.50
C ILE A 226 -9.76 8.39 3.84
N SER A 227 -9.18 7.23 4.12
CA SER A 227 -9.13 6.64 5.46
C SER A 227 -8.09 7.37 6.30
N ASP A 228 -8.47 8.43 7.03
CA ASP A 228 -7.71 9.17 8.09
C ASP A 228 -6.21 9.50 7.89
N ASN A 229 -5.62 9.23 6.72
CA ASN A 229 -4.17 9.22 6.56
C ASN A 229 -3.68 9.81 5.23
N LEU A 230 -4.52 10.51 4.48
CA LEU A 230 -4.09 11.36 3.36
C LEU A 230 -4.28 12.84 3.72
N CYS A 231 -3.66 13.27 4.81
CA CYS A 231 -3.16 14.64 4.89
C CYS A 231 -1.70 14.62 4.45
N LEU A 232 -1.44 15.30 3.32
CA LEU A 232 -0.14 15.85 2.94
C LEU A 232 0.96 14.89 2.46
N GLU A 233 0.78 14.21 1.32
CA GLU A 233 1.94 13.78 0.51
C GLU A 233 1.64 14.01 -0.98
N TYR A 234 1.76 15.28 -1.39
CA TYR A 234 2.20 15.71 -2.73
C TYR A 234 2.86 17.08 -2.61
N ALA A 235 3.95 17.09 -1.85
CA ALA A 235 5.03 18.05 -1.99
C ALA A 235 6.30 17.21 -1.99
N PHE A 236 6.52 16.48 -3.09
CA PHE A 236 7.80 16.12 -3.74
C PHE A 236 7.45 15.46 -5.07
#